data_AF-A0AAV2CY93-F1
#
_entry.id   AF-A0AAV2CY93-F1
#
_cell.length_a   1.000
_cell.length_b   1.000
_cell.length_c   1.000
_cell.angle_alpha   90.00
_cell.angle_beta   90.00
_cell.angle_gamma   90.00
#
_symmetry.space_group_name_H-M   'P 1'
#
loop_
_entity.id
_entity.type
_entity.pdbx_description
1 polymer ?
#
loop_
_entity_poly.entity_id
_entity_poly.type
_entity_poly.pdbx_seq_one_letter_code
_entity_poly.pdbx_strand_id
1 'polypeptide(L)'
;MAPCLNRYALCIDEVVAGLWDTTPKKEGLFDSKSYPKGVIGGVTGSASCVPGTNVENCKKCLSTAKTSLDECKSVTSGSFTNDVCTMWYGQTLK
;
A
#
# COMPACT_ATOMS: atom_id res chain seq x y z
N MET A 1 1.11 -1.15 17.07
CA MET A 1 1.69 -0.60 15.82
C MET A 1 2.61 0.53 16.23
N ALA A 2 3.91 0.42 15.96
CA ALA A 2 4.90 1.43 16.34
C ALA A 2 4.91 2.54 15.26
N PRO A 3 4.81 3.83 15.63
CA PRO A 3 4.80 4.92 14.65
C PRO A 3 6.13 4.98 13.91
N CYS A 4 6.10 5.29 12.61
CA CYS A 4 7.30 5.55 11.81
C CYS A 4 8.17 6.62 12.49
N LEU A 5 9.23 6.22 13.17
CA LEU A 5 10.28 7.13 13.63
C LEU A 5 11.35 7.14 12.53
N ASN A 6 11.44 8.24 11.78
CA ASN A 6 12.56 8.57 10.89
C ASN A 6 12.89 7.65 9.69
N ARG A 7 12.08 6.64 9.36
CA ARG A 7 12.34 5.76 8.20
C ARG A 7 11.15 5.72 7.25
N TYR A 8 11.27 6.41 6.13
CA TYR A 8 10.27 6.44 5.05
C TYR A 8 9.87 5.02 4.60
N ALA A 9 10.83 4.10 4.52
CA ALA A 9 10.59 2.68 4.23
C ALA A 9 9.64 1.99 5.23
N LEU A 10 9.68 2.33 6.52
CA LEU A 10 8.75 1.79 7.51
C LEU A 10 7.31 2.28 7.29
N CYS A 11 7.15 3.51 6.81
CA CYS A 11 5.84 4.04 6.44
C CYS A 11 5.31 3.40 5.15
N ILE A 12 6.19 3.08 4.20
CA ILE A 12 5.81 2.27 3.03
C ILE A 12 5.31 0.91 3.51
N ASP A 13 6.03 0.23 4.40
CA ASP A 13 5.63 -1.06 4.96
C ASP A 13 4.25 -1.01 5.65
N GLU A 14 4.01 0.02 6.46
CA GLU A 14 2.73 0.20 7.14
C GLU A 14 1.58 0.42 6.16
N VAL A 15 1.77 1.30 5.17
CA VAL A 15 0.77 1.58 4.14
C VAL A 15 0.48 0.32 3.33
N VAL A 16 1.50 -0.31 2.76
CA VAL A 16 1.36 -1.50 1.90
C VAL A 16 0.75 -2.67 2.68
N ALA A 17 1.14 -2.88 3.94
CA ALA A 17 0.53 -3.93 4.77
C ALA A 17 -0.95 -3.64 5.07
N GLY A 18 -1.32 -2.39 5.35
CA GLY A 18 -2.71 -1.98 5.57
C GLY A 18 -3.58 -2.17 4.33
N LEU A 19 -3.04 -1.82 3.15
CA LEU A 19 -3.69 -2.06 1.86
C LEU A 19 -3.88 -3.55 1.60
N TRP A 20 -2.84 -4.35 1.79
CA TRP A 20 -2.89 -5.81 1.59
C TRP A 20 -3.92 -6.51 2.50
N ASP A 21 -4.03 -6.11 3.77
CA ASP A 21 -4.96 -6.74 4.71
C ASP A 21 -6.42 -6.33 4.47
N THR A 22 -6.66 -5.06 4.12
CA THR A 22 -8.02 -4.50 4.08
C THR A 22 -8.69 -4.64 2.73
N THR A 23 -7.93 -4.48 1.64
CA THR A 23 -8.49 -4.45 0.27
C THR A 23 -9.22 -5.75 -0.12
N PRO A 24 -8.77 -6.97 0.24
CA PRO A 24 -9.53 -8.19 -0.04
C PRO A 24 -10.87 -8.28 0.68
N LYS A 25 -11.07 -7.50 1.74
CA LYS A 25 -12.26 -7.55 2.61
C LYS A 25 -13.29 -6.49 2.25
N LYS A 26 -12.97 -5.59 1.32
CA LYS A 26 -13.82 -4.46 0.91
C LYS A 26 -13.92 -4.42 -0.60
N GLU A 27 -15.10 -4.08 -1.10
CA GLU A 27 -15.25 -3.77 -2.52
C GLU A 27 -14.76 -2.35 -2.80
N GLY A 28 -14.12 -2.16 -3.95
CA GLY A 28 -13.68 -0.84 -4.43
C GLY A 28 -12.24 -0.47 -4.07
N LEU A 29 -11.97 0.84 -4.06
CA LEU A 29 -10.67 1.42 -3.74
C LEU A 29 -10.53 1.60 -2.23
N PHE A 30 -9.41 1.16 -1.68
CA PHE A 30 -9.05 1.40 -0.30
C PHE A 30 -7.78 2.23 -0.23
N ASP A 31 -7.82 3.29 0.57
CA ASP A 31 -6.69 4.19 0.83
C ASP A 31 -6.07 3.91 2.19
N SER A 32 -4.75 4.01 2.27
CA SER A 32 -3.98 3.91 3.51
C SER A 32 -2.95 5.03 3.56
N LYS A 33 -2.71 5.56 4.76
CA LYS A 33 -1.78 6.67 4.99
C LYS A 33 -0.99 6.41 6.27
N SER A 34 0.30 6.71 6.22
CA SER A 34 1.17 6.67 7.40
C SER A 34 2.04 7.92 7.43
N TYR A 35 2.08 8.56 8.61
CA TYR A 35 2.86 9.78 8.82
C TYR A 35 3.83 9.58 9.98
N PRO A 36 5.14 9.85 9.77
CA PRO A 36 6.07 9.95 10.88
C PRO A 36 5.65 11.04 11.87
N LYS A 37 5.84 10.78 13.17
CA LYS A 37 5.62 11.81 14.21
C LYS A 37 6.65 12.93 14.04
N GLY A 38 6.18 14.18 14.09
CA GLY A 38 7.03 15.36 13.97
C GLY A 38 7.47 15.73 12.55
N VAL A 39 6.97 15.03 11.51
CA VAL A 39 7.30 15.31 10.11
C VAL A 39 6.06 15.80 9.35
N ILE A 40 6.26 16.75 8.43
CA ILE A 40 5.22 17.35 7.57
C ILE A 40 4.85 16.40 6.41
N GLY A 41 5.78 15.57 5.95
CA GLY A 41 5.54 14.54 4.93
C GLY A 41 5.28 13.14 5.51
N GLY A 42 4.62 12.29 4.73
CA GLY A 42 4.35 10.88 5.01
C GLY A 42 4.21 10.06 3.72
N VAL A 43 3.63 8.87 3.85
CA VAL A 43 3.32 7.97 2.74
C VAL A 43 1.81 7.82 2.65
N THR A 44 1.27 7.93 1.44
CA THR A 44 -0.11 7.55 1.11
C THR A 44 -0.05 6.42 0.11
N GLY A 45 -1.10 5.63 0.02
CA GLY A 45 -1.27 4.66 -1.05
C GLY A 45 -2.71 4.22 -1.17
N SER A 46 -3.02 3.58 -2.30
CA SER A 46 -4.32 2.96 -2.50
C SER A 46 -4.15 1.60 -3.14
N ALA A 47 -5.14 0.74 -2.91
CA ALA A 47 -5.26 -0.53 -3.59
C ALA A 47 -6.71 -0.81 -3.94
N SER A 48 -6.92 -1.54 -5.03
CA SER A 48 -8.23 -2.08 -5.40
C SER A 48 -8.06 -3.41 -6.12
N CYS A 49 -9.11 -4.23 -6.04
CA CYS A 49 -9.23 -5.46 -6.80
C CYS A 49 -10.34 -5.32 -7.85
N VAL A 50 -10.19 -6.01 -8.98
CA VAL A 50 -11.18 -6.00 -10.05
C VAL A 50 -12.52 -6.53 -9.54
N PRO A 51 -13.65 -5.85 -9.84
CA PRO A 51 -14.98 -6.30 -9.42
C PRO A 51 -15.25 -7.75 -9.81
N GLY A 52 -15.84 -8.54 -8.91
CA GLY A 52 -16.11 -9.96 -9.13
C GLY A 52 -14.92 -10.90 -8.88
N THR A 53 -13.73 -10.35 -8.59
CA THR A 53 -12.58 -11.16 -8.13
C THR A 53 -12.86 -11.70 -6.73
N ASN A 54 -12.67 -13.00 -6.52
CA ASN A 54 -12.81 -13.56 -5.18
C ASN A 54 -11.71 -13.07 -4.22
N VAL A 55 -11.98 -13.13 -2.92
CA VAL A 55 -11.05 -12.67 -1.86
C VAL A 55 -9.66 -13.31 -1.99
N GLU A 56 -9.59 -14.58 -2.36
CA GLU A 56 -8.33 -15.31 -2.48
C GLU A 56 -7.45 -14.82 -3.63
N ASN A 57 -8.03 -14.59 -4.82
CA ASN A 57 -7.33 -14.08 -5.99
C ASN A 57 -6.90 -12.63 -5.78
N CYS A 58 -7.77 -11.82 -5.17
CA CYS A 58 -7.43 -10.45 -4.76
C CYS A 58 -6.21 -10.48 -3.81
N LYS A 59 -6.22 -11.34 -2.78
CA LYS A 59 -5.11 -11.47 -1.83
C LYS A 59 -3.81 -11.98 -2.49
N LYS A 60 -3.89 -12.93 -3.42
CA LYS A 60 -2.73 -13.42 -4.20
C LYS A 60 -2.12 -12.28 -5.04
N CYS A 61 -2.96 -11.51 -5.73
CA CYS A 61 -2.52 -10.36 -6.50
C CYS A 61 -1.85 -9.31 -5.61
N LEU A 62 -2.49 -8.91 -4.52
CA LEU A 62 -1.94 -7.91 -3.60
C LEU A 62 -0.67 -8.40 -2.90
N SER A 63 -0.49 -9.72 -2.74
CA SER A 63 0.76 -10.30 -2.23
C SER A 63 1.90 -10.11 -3.24
N THR A 64 1.62 -10.31 -4.53
CA THR A 64 2.56 -10.04 -5.62
C THR A 64 2.90 -8.55 -5.69
N ALA A 65 1.89 -7.70 -5.55
CA ALA A 65 2.05 -6.25 -5.49
C ALA A 65 2.94 -5.84 -4.32
N LYS A 66 2.69 -6.40 -3.12
CA LYS A 66 3.50 -6.16 -1.93
C LYS A 66 4.96 -6.53 -2.14
N THR A 67 5.25 -7.70 -2.71
CA THR A 67 6.63 -8.12 -3.01
C THR A 67 7.28 -7.19 -4.02
N SER A 68 6.57 -6.80 -5.08
CA SER A 68 7.09 -5.89 -6.11
C SER A 68 7.38 -4.49 -5.54
N LEU A 69 6.50 -3.98 -4.67
CA LEU A 69 6.66 -2.67 -4.04
C LEU A 69 7.74 -2.68 -2.93
N ASP A 70 8.10 -3.84 -2.39
CA ASP A 70 9.22 -4.00 -1.47
C ASP A 70 10.55 -3.63 -2.16
N GLU A 71 10.71 -4.03 -3.42
CA GLU A 71 11.88 -3.69 -4.24
C GLU A 71 11.96 -2.18 -4.54
N CYS A 72 10.82 -1.48 -4.49
CA CYS A 72 10.74 -0.03 -4.72
C CYS A 72 10.99 0.80 -3.45
N LYS A 73 11.30 0.22 -2.29
CA LYS A 73 11.46 0.97 -1.02
C LYS A 73 12.54 2.07 -1.03
N SER A 74 13.46 2.02 -2.00
CA SER A 74 14.49 3.05 -2.22
C SER A 74 13.96 4.31 -2.92
N VAL A 75 12.76 4.26 -3.52
CA VAL A 75 12.13 5.38 -4.21
C VAL A 75 10.92 5.93 -3.44
N THR A 76 10.57 7.18 -3.72
CA THR A 76 9.50 7.92 -3.02
C THR A 76 8.09 7.49 -3.43
N SER A 77 7.94 6.74 -4.52
CA SER A 77 6.67 6.23 -5.02
C SER A 77 6.86 4.92 -5.79
N GLY A 78 5.86 4.04 -5.74
CA GLY A 78 5.83 2.81 -6.52
C GLY A 78 4.40 2.40 -6.85
N SER A 79 4.23 1.68 -7.95
CA SER A 79 2.93 1.17 -8.37
C SER A 79 3.05 -0.22 -8.97
N PHE A 80 2.09 -1.07 -8.68
CA PHE A 80 1.89 -2.37 -9.28
C PHE A 80 0.47 -2.43 -9.84
N THR A 81 0.29 -2.92 -11.06
CA THR A 81 -1.02 -3.12 -11.67
C THR A 81 -0.97 -4.35 -12.56
N ASN A 82 -2.02 -5.17 -12.48
CA ASN A 82 -2.27 -6.26 -13.42
C ASN A 82 -3.79 -6.42 -13.63
N ASP A 83 -4.20 -7.50 -14.30
CA ASP A 83 -5.60 -7.79 -14.61
C ASP A 83 -6.49 -8.12 -13.40
N VAL A 84 -5.93 -8.18 -12.19
CA VAL A 84 -6.62 -8.62 -10.96
C VAL A 84 -6.65 -7.52 -9.89
N CYS A 85 -5.58 -6.76 -9.72
CA CYS A 85 -5.50 -5.70 -8.73
C CYS A 85 -4.53 -4.59 -9.13
N THR A 86 -4.71 -3.44 -8.50
CA THR A 86 -3.75 -2.34 -8.49
C THR A 86 -3.38 -2.01 -7.04
N MET A 87 -2.13 -1.64 -6.82
CA MET A 87 -1.64 -1.10 -5.55
C MET A 87 -0.56 -0.09 -5.84
N TRP A 88 -0.61 1.07 -5.18
CA TRP A 88 0.41 2.09 -5.30
C TRP A 88 0.67 2.75 -3.96
N TYR A 89 1.86 3.34 -3.82
CA TYR A 89 2.19 4.25 -2.75
C TYR A 89 2.96 5.45 -3.29
N GLY A 90 2.93 6.55 -2.55
CA GLY A 90 3.66 7.76 -2.89
C GLY A 90 3.86 8.66 -1.68
N GLN A 91 4.78 9.61 -1.84
CA GLN A 91 4.98 10.66 -0.86
C GLN A 91 3.74 11.54 -0.80
N THR A 92 3.35 11.90 0.41
CA THR A 92 2.27 12.87 0.64
C THR A 92 2.71 13.90 1.67
N LEU A 93 2.09 15.07 1.64
CA LEU A 93 2.23 16.09 2.66
C LEU A 93 0.98 16.06 3.57
N LYS A 94 1.15 16.44 4.84
CA LYS A 94 0.03 16.66 5.77
C LYS A 94 -0.82 17.85 5.38
#